data_AF-A0A4R9VDW1-F1
#
_entry.id   AF-A0A4R9VDW1-F1
#
_cell.length_a   1.000
_cell.length_b   1.000
_cell.length_c   1.000
_cell.angle_alpha   90.00
_cell.angle_beta   90.00
_cell.angle_gamma   90.00
#
_symmetry.space_group_name_H-M   'P 1'
#
loop_
_entity.id
_entity.type
_entity.pdbx_description
1 polymer ?
#
loop_
_entity_poly.entity_id
_entity_poly.type
_entity_poly.pdbx_seq_one_letter_code
_entity_poly.pdbx_strand_id
1 'polypeptide(L)'
;MGVNGVIGGAFGKGLLRNILDAYEWLVENYNDGDDIFVFGFSRGAFTARSLTGFITKCGLLRPGAPLSVNQLFARYRRRDALTVWKLHDDLVAGPLKASALEERWMLKYSRRVPIKLVAVWD
;
A
#
# COMPACT_ATOMS: atom_id res chain seq x y z
N MET A 1 28.64 -21.70 13.62
CA MET A 1 28.18 -20.39 14.12
C MET A 1 27.64 -19.59 12.94
N GLY A 2 26.38 -19.16 13.01
CA GLY A 2 25.62 -18.68 11.86
C GLY A 2 25.88 -17.22 11.50
N VAL A 3 26.24 -16.98 10.24
CA VAL A 3 26.28 -15.67 9.58
C VAL A 3 24.98 -15.41 8.80
N ASN A 4 23.80 -15.55 9.43
CA ASN A 4 22.51 -15.36 8.75
C ASN A 4 21.57 -14.33 9.41
N GLY A 5 21.95 -13.73 10.54
CA GLY A 5 21.07 -12.79 11.27
C GLY A 5 21.17 -11.32 10.84
N VAL A 6 22.38 -10.85 10.52
CA VAL A 6 22.62 -9.41 10.30
C VAL A 6 22.28 -8.99 8.86
N ILE A 7 22.63 -9.81 7.87
CA ILE A 7 22.36 -9.53 6.46
C ILE A 7 20.85 -9.60 6.18
N GLY A 8 20.14 -10.64 6.63
CA GLY A 8 18.69 -10.77 6.47
C GLY A 8 17.88 -9.66 7.15
N GLY A 9 18.34 -9.18 8.31
CA GLY A 9 17.70 -8.08 9.04
C GLY A 9 17.88 -6.71 8.36
N ALA A 10 19.09 -6.36 7.94
CA ALA A 10 19.36 -5.12 7.19
C ALA A 10 18.69 -5.15 5.81
N PHE A 11 18.69 -6.31 5.17
CA PHE A 11 18.04 -6.56 3.89
C PHE A 11 16.52 -6.34 3.93
N GLY A 12 15.85 -6.92 4.93
CA GLY A 12 14.41 -6.73 5.13
C GLY A 12 14.06 -5.27 5.45
N LYS A 13 14.89 -4.56 6.21
CA LYS A 13 14.72 -3.13 6.50
C LYS A 13 14.85 -2.27 5.23
N GLY A 14 15.84 -2.56 4.37
CA GLY A 14 16.01 -1.86 3.10
C GLY A 14 14.84 -2.05 2.15
N LEU A 15 14.34 -3.28 2.02
CA LEU A 15 13.16 -3.57 1.19
C LEU A 15 11.90 -2.86 1.70
N LEU A 16 11.67 -2.88 3.03
CA LEU A 16 10.57 -2.15 3.64
C LEU A 16 10.67 -0.65 3.35
N ARG A 17 11.85 -0.06 3.54
CA ARG A 17 12.09 1.35 3.27
C ARG A 17 11.74 1.71 1.83
N ASN A 18 12.19 0.91 0.86
CA ASN A 18 11.87 1.11 -0.55
C ASN A 18 10.36 1.06 -0.85
N ILE A 19 9.60 0.20 -0.16
CA ILE A 19 8.14 0.14 -0.34
C ILE A 19 7.47 1.41 0.17
N LEU A 20 7.87 1.89 1.35
CA LEU A 20 7.29 3.08 1.97
C LEU A 20 7.66 4.34 1.18
N ASP A 21 8.94 4.51 0.82
CA ASP A 21 9.41 5.65 0.04
C ASP A 21 8.72 5.70 -1.34
N ALA A 22 8.56 4.56 -2.02
CA ALA A 22 7.87 4.52 -3.31
C ALA A 22 6.38 4.86 -3.19
N TYR A 23 5.73 4.42 -2.10
CA TYR A 23 4.34 4.79 -1.83
C TYR A 23 4.20 6.28 -1.53
N GLU A 24 5.08 6.85 -0.71
CA GLU A 24 5.11 8.29 -0.40
C GLU A 24 5.33 9.13 -1.66
N TRP A 25 6.31 8.75 -2.48
CA TRP A 25 6.54 9.40 -3.77
C TRP A 25 5.28 9.37 -4.64
N LEU A 26 4.58 8.23 -4.71
CA LEU A 26 3.34 8.13 -5.48
C LEU A 26 2.21 9.01 -4.90
N VAL A 27 2.10 9.14 -3.57
CA VAL A 27 1.12 10.04 -2.94
C VAL A 27 1.33 11.49 -3.37
N GLU A 28 2.59 11.92 -3.46
CA GLU A 28 2.97 13.29 -3.84
C GLU A 28 2.84 13.57 -5.33
N ASN A 29 3.05 12.57 -6.19
CA ASN A 29 3.18 12.77 -7.65
C ASN A 29 1.98 12.29 -8.48
N TYR A 30 1.08 11.48 -7.91
CA TYR A 30 -0.08 10.94 -8.63
C TYR A 30 -1.20 11.97 -8.79
N ASN A 31 -1.58 12.23 -10.04
CA ASN A 31 -2.77 12.97 -10.40
C ASN A 31 -3.94 12.03 -10.69
N ASP A 32 -5.15 12.47 -10.35
CA ASP A 32 -6.35 11.66 -10.54
C ASP A 32 -6.54 11.38 -12.05
N GLY A 33 -6.47 10.09 -12.42
CA GLY A 33 -6.54 9.65 -13.82
C GLY A 33 -5.23 9.09 -14.39
N ASP A 34 -4.11 9.26 -13.69
CA ASP A 34 -2.83 8.71 -14.11
C ASP A 34 -2.87 7.17 -14.11
N ASP A 35 -2.18 6.57 -15.07
CA ASP A 35 -1.95 5.13 -15.13
C ASP A 35 -0.73 4.73 -14.29
N ILE A 36 -0.87 3.70 -13.46
CA ILE A 36 0.23 3.17 -12.64
C ILE A 36 0.77 1.87 -13.26
N PHE A 37 2.07 1.87 -13.54
CA PHE A 37 2.85 0.70 -13.99
C PHE A 37 3.95 0.42 -12.98
N VAL A 38 4.09 -0.84 -12.55
CA VAL A 38 5.09 -1.25 -11.54
C VAL A 38 6.03 -2.29 -12.12
N PHE A 39 7.34 -2.03 -12.01
CA PHE A 39 8.39 -2.91 -12.51
C PHE A 39 9.34 -3.33 -11.40
N GLY A 40 9.86 -4.56 -11.44
CA GLY A 40 10.84 -5.02 -10.46
C GLY A 40 11.68 -6.21 -10.92
N PHE A 41 12.97 -6.19 -10.64
CA PHE A 41 13.92 -7.26 -10.99
C PHE A 41 14.61 -7.84 -9.74
N SER A 42 14.78 -9.17 -9.69
CA SER A 42 15.41 -9.88 -8.58
C SER A 42 14.77 -9.46 -7.24
N ARG A 43 15.51 -8.77 -6.38
CA ARG A 43 15.01 -8.23 -5.10
C ARG A 43 13.94 -7.16 -5.28
N GLY A 44 14.04 -6.37 -6.34
CA GLY A 44 13.05 -5.36 -6.71
C GLY A 44 11.70 -5.99 -7.07
N ALA A 45 11.65 -7.25 -7.51
CA ALA A 45 10.39 -7.95 -7.75
C ALA A 45 9.56 -8.09 -6.47
N PHE A 46 10.22 -8.33 -5.32
CA PHE A 46 9.54 -8.37 -4.02
C PHE A 46 8.97 -7.01 -3.62
N THR A 47 9.75 -5.94 -3.77
CA THR A 47 9.30 -4.56 -3.52
C THR A 47 8.11 -4.20 -4.43
N ALA A 48 8.20 -4.48 -5.74
CA ALA A 48 7.15 -4.20 -6.71
C ALA A 48 5.82 -4.90 -6.36
N ARG A 49 5.87 -6.21 -6.04
CA ARG A 49 4.69 -6.97 -5.63
C ARG A 49 4.10 -6.44 -4.33
N SER A 50 4.95 -6.10 -3.36
CA SER A 50 4.52 -5.60 -2.06
C SER A 50 3.89 -4.21 -2.16
N LEU A 51 4.48 -3.31 -2.94
CA LEU A 51 3.93 -1.99 -3.23
C LEU A 51 2.57 -2.12 -3.93
N THR A 52 2.48 -3.01 -4.92
CA THR A 52 1.21 -3.29 -5.62
C THR A 52 0.15 -3.78 -4.64
N GLY A 53 0.47 -4.78 -3.82
CA GLY A 53 -0.45 -5.30 -2.81
C GLY A 53 -0.87 -4.24 -1.80
N PHE A 54 0.06 -3.36 -1.43
CA PHE A 54 -0.21 -2.26 -0.52
C PHE A 54 -1.20 -1.26 -1.11
N ILE A 55 -0.96 -0.78 -2.33
CA ILE A 55 -1.86 0.14 -3.04
C ILE A 55 -3.22 -0.52 -3.30
N THR A 56 -3.27 -1.77 -3.76
CA THR A 56 -4.53 -2.47 -4.02
C THR A 56 -5.37 -2.61 -2.75
N LYS A 57 -4.74 -2.92 -1.61
CA LYS A 57 -5.45 -3.10 -0.35
C LYS A 57 -5.87 -1.77 0.28
N CYS A 58 -4.97 -0.81 0.34
CA CYS A 58 -5.17 0.41 1.13
C CYS A 58 -5.60 1.62 0.29
N GLY A 59 -5.49 1.55 -1.04
CA GLY A 59 -5.58 2.68 -1.94
C GLY A 59 -4.36 3.57 -1.88
N LEU A 60 -4.41 4.69 -2.58
CA LEU A 60 -3.39 5.73 -2.57
C LEU A 60 -3.88 6.96 -1.81
N LEU A 61 -3.23 7.31 -0.71
CA LEU A 61 -3.59 8.50 0.07
C LEU A 61 -3.54 9.77 -0.80
N ARG A 62 -4.43 10.72 -0.47
CA ARG A 62 -4.34 12.11 -0.92
C ARG A 62 -3.33 12.85 -0.03
N PRO A 63 -2.56 13.81 -0.57
CA PRO A 63 -1.72 14.69 0.22
C PRO A 63 -2.50 15.35 1.37
N GLY A 64 -1.91 15.44 2.56
CA GLY A 64 -2.55 16.01 3.75
C GLY A 64 -3.53 15.08 4.49
N ALA A 65 -3.62 13.80 4.11
CA ALA A 65 -4.40 12.82 4.86
C ALA A 65 -3.94 12.73 6.34
N PRO A 66 -4.86 12.54 7.32
CA PRO A 66 -4.50 12.37 8.73
C PRO A 66 -3.90 10.98 9.04
N LEU A 67 -3.76 10.12 8.04
CA LEU A 67 -3.15 8.80 8.16
C LEU A 67 -1.70 8.85 7.71
N SER A 68 -0.78 8.39 8.56
CA SER A 68 0.60 8.17 8.15
C SER A 68 0.73 6.93 7.27
N VAL A 69 1.72 6.92 6.38
CA VAL A 69 2.03 5.74 5.53
C VAL A 69 2.39 4.52 6.39
N ASN A 70 3.05 4.71 7.54
CA ASN A 70 3.34 3.63 8.49
C ASN A 70 2.09 3.00 9.10
N GLN A 71 1.09 3.81 9.49
CA GLN A 71 -0.20 3.28 9.98
C GLN A 71 -0.90 2.49 8.88
N LEU A 72 -0.92 3.02 7.66
CA LEU A 72 -1.55 2.35 6.53
C LEU A 72 -0.82 1.04 6.17
N PHE A 73 0.51 1.02 6.24
CA PHE A 73 1.31 -0.18 6.03
C PHE A 73 1.08 -1.23 7.13
N ALA A 74 0.90 -0.81 8.39
CA ALA A 74 0.50 -1.71 9.47
C ALA A 74 -0.87 -2.35 9.18
N ARG A 75 -1.83 -1.58 8.65
CA ARG A 75 -3.12 -2.12 8.18
C ARG A 75 -2.92 -3.11 7.01
N TYR A 76 -2.08 -2.79 6.04
CA TYR A 76 -1.79 -3.69 4.92
C TYR A 76 -1.40 -5.09 5.41
N ARG A 77 -0.55 -5.17 6.45
CA ARG A 77 -0.08 -6.42 7.05
C ARG A 77 -1.15 -7.20 7.82
N ARG A 78 -2.26 -6.57 8.25
CA ARG A 78 -3.37 -7.24 8.96
C ARG A 78 -4.23 -8.04 7.98
N ARG A 79 -4.31 -9.37 8.11
CA ARG A 79 -5.01 -10.22 7.12
C ARG A 79 -6.53 -10.01 7.08
N ASP A 80 -7.12 -9.63 8.19
CA ASP A 80 -8.55 -9.39 8.41
C ASP A 80 -9.02 -7.99 7.97
N ALA A 81 -8.10 -7.06 7.74
CA ALA A 81 -8.44 -5.71 7.32
C ALA A 81 -9.04 -5.69 5.90
N LEU A 82 -10.24 -5.12 5.78
CA LEU A 82 -10.91 -4.91 4.50
C LEU A 82 -10.09 -4.02 3.56
N THR A 83 -10.19 -4.30 2.27
CA THR A 83 -9.61 -3.46 1.22
C THR A 83 -10.40 -2.16 1.09
N VAL A 84 -9.75 -1.10 0.59
CA VAL A 84 -10.41 0.17 0.29
C VAL A 84 -11.58 0.00 -0.69
N TRP A 85 -11.49 -0.98 -1.60
CA TRP A 85 -12.57 -1.33 -2.53
C TRP A 85 -13.78 -1.87 -1.78
N LYS A 86 -13.56 -2.88 -0.92
CA LYS A 86 -14.63 -3.50 -0.15
C LYS A 86 -15.28 -2.51 0.82
N LEU A 87 -14.49 -1.63 1.43
CA LEU A 87 -15.01 -0.54 2.26
C LEU A 87 -15.96 0.39 1.47
N HIS A 88 -15.63 0.73 0.22
CA HIS A 88 -16.51 1.54 -0.62
C HIS A 88 -17.78 0.78 -1.06
N ASP A 89 -17.64 -0.49 -1.44
CA ASP A 89 -18.78 -1.32 -1.84
C ASP A 89 -19.78 -1.47 -0.69
N ASP A 90 -19.28 -1.71 0.52
CA ASP A 90 -20.11 -1.84 1.71
C ASP A 90 -20.76 -0.49 2.11
N LEU A 91 -20.15 0.65 1.79
CA LEU A 91 -20.75 1.99 1.97
C LEU A 91 -21.91 2.25 1.03
N VAL A 92 -21.80 1.76 -0.20
CA VAL A 92 -22.88 1.88 -1.19
C VAL A 92 -24.03 0.95 -0.83
N ALA A 93 -23.74 -0.24 -0.30
CA ALA A 93 -24.75 -1.24 0.06
C ALA A 93 -25.58 -0.86 1.31
N GLY A 94 -25.12 0.07 2.14
CA GLY A 94 -25.84 0.54 3.33
C GLY A 94 -24.94 1.33 4.28
N PRO A 95 -25.47 1.83 5.42
CA PRO A 95 -24.63 2.52 6.39
C PRO A 95 -23.55 1.56 6.90
N LEU A 96 -22.31 1.85 6.55
CA LEU A 96 -21.16 1.10 7.01
C LEU A 96 -21.18 0.95 8.53
N LYS A 97 -20.95 -0.28 9.01
CA LYS A 97 -20.35 -0.50 10.33
C LYS A 97 -18.85 -0.18 10.31
N ALA A 98 -18.42 0.88 9.60
CA ALA A 98 -17.06 1.40 9.70
C ALA A 98 -16.93 2.09 11.06
N SER A 99 -16.78 1.24 12.06
CA SER A 99 -16.73 1.60 13.47
C SER A 99 -15.38 2.21 13.83
N ALA A 100 -14.33 1.91 13.07
CA ALA A 100 -12.99 2.45 13.26
C ALA A 100 -12.78 3.78 12.52
N LEU A 101 -12.28 4.79 13.23
CA LEU A 101 -11.90 6.10 12.67
C LEU A 101 -10.95 5.97 11.46
N GLU A 102 -10.05 4.99 11.50
CA GLU A 102 -9.13 4.66 10.41
C GLU A 102 -9.87 4.38 9.10
N GLU A 103 -10.95 3.61 9.12
CA GLU A 103 -11.71 3.23 7.91
C GLU A 103 -12.45 4.43 7.33
N ARG A 104 -12.98 5.30 8.20
CA ARG A 104 -13.59 6.57 7.78
C ARG A 104 -12.57 7.47 7.08
N TRP A 105 -11.35 7.55 7.61
CA TRP A 105 -10.28 8.29 6.95
C TRP A 105 -9.83 7.64 5.64
N MET A 106 -9.76 6.33 5.56
CA MET A 106 -9.47 5.65 4.29
C MET A 106 -10.52 5.93 3.23
N LEU A 107 -11.81 5.87 3.57
CA LEU A 107 -12.89 6.19 2.63
C LEU A 107 -12.84 7.64 2.13
N LYS A 108 -12.43 8.58 2.99
CA LYS A 108 -12.37 10.00 2.64
C LYS A 108 -11.09 10.38 1.89
N TYR A 109 -9.96 9.83 2.30
CA TYR A 109 -8.64 10.30 1.88
C TYR A 109 -7.85 9.30 1.04
N SER A 110 -8.32 8.07 0.86
CA SER A 110 -7.65 7.09 0.01
C SER A 110 -8.35 6.91 -1.32
N ARG A 111 -7.59 7.13 -2.39
CA ARG A 111 -8.04 6.95 -3.77
C ARG A 111 -7.98 5.47 -4.14
N ARG A 112 -9.05 4.98 -4.75
CA ARG A 112 -9.08 3.65 -5.37
C ARG A 112 -8.40 3.75 -6.74
N VAL A 113 -7.09 3.51 -6.77
CA VAL A 113 -6.29 3.60 -8.00
C VAL A 113 -6.01 2.19 -8.54
N PRO A 114 -6.43 1.87 -9.78
CA PRO A 114 -6.08 0.59 -10.39
C PRO A 114 -4.60 0.60 -10.81
N ILE A 115 -3.91 -0.52 -10.57
CA ILE A 115 -2.58 -0.75 -11.13
C ILE A 115 -2.76 -1.43 -12.47
N LYS A 116 -2.31 -0.75 -13.53
CA LYS A 116 -2.53 -1.18 -14.91
C LYS A 116 -1.69 -2.39 -15.27
N LEU A 117 -0.47 -2.45 -14.74
CA LEU A 117 0.46 -3.52 -15.02
C LEU A 117 1.48 -3.67 -13.89
N VAL A 118 1.80 -4.93 -13.59
CA VAL A 118 2.93 -5.31 -12.74
C VAL A 118 3.78 -6.28 -13.53
N ALA A 119 5.01 -5.88 -13.86
CA ALA A 119 5.95 -6.74 -14.55
C ALA A 119 7.18 -6.97 -13.69
N VAL A 120 7.45 -8.24 -13.42
CA VAL A 120 8.49 -8.65 -12.48
C VAL A 120 9.25 -9.85 -13.01
N TRP A 121 10.57 -9.83 -12.81
CA TRP A 121 11.48 -10.87 -13.30
C TRP A 121 12.52 -11.20 -12.24
N ASP A 122 13.16 -12.36 -12.40
CA ASP A 122 14.24 -12.87 -11.56
C ASP A 122 15.54 -13.00 -12.37
#